data_AF-A0A7C6XH83-F1
#
_entry.id   AF-A0A7C6XH83-F1
#
_cell.length_a   1.000
_cell.length_b   1.000
_cell.length_c   1.000
_cell.angle_alpha   90.00
_cell.angle_beta   90.00
_cell.angle_gamma   90.00
#
_symmetry.space_group_name_H-M   'P 1'
#
loop_
_entity.id
_entity.type
_entity.pdbx_description
1 polymer ?
#
loop_
_entity_poly.entity_id
_entity_poly.type
_entity_poly.pdbx_seq_one_letter_code
_entity_poly.pdbx_strand_id
1 'polypeptide(L)'
;MPETTAICPDCHEDLSALLRLEHSHAIYYNEALALAREGFLDDARARLTVALELHEAFAPAHALLAKVYAHQREWARAEASVARARELDPENPAIRRLAEAIADRVTPVAATSDARARVAPRREVSQAFKAGLGLATAAAVVLSLFTDDD
;
A
#
# COMPACT_ATOMS: atom_id res chain seq x y z
N MET A 1 8.19 37.90 8.03
CA MET A 1 7.34 36.68 7.99
C MET A 1 5.91 37.20 7.96
N PRO A 2 5.08 36.90 6.93
CA PRO A 2 3.68 37.27 7.01
C PRO A 2 3.07 36.54 8.21
N GLU A 3 2.44 37.27 9.12
CA GLU A 3 1.64 36.66 10.18
C GLU A 3 0.51 35.93 9.49
N THR A 4 0.56 34.60 9.51
CA THR A 4 -0.50 33.77 8.93
C THR A 4 -1.68 33.83 9.88
N THR A 5 -2.46 34.91 9.80
CA THR A 5 -3.68 35.08 10.57
C THR A 5 -4.78 34.23 9.93
N ALA A 6 -5.58 33.56 10.76
CA ALA A 6 -6.79 32.89 10.27
C ALA A 6 -7.87 33.89 9.80
N ILE A 7 -7.65 35.19 10.04
CA ILE A 7 -8.53 36.26 9.59
C ILE A 7 -8.25 36.61 8.13
N CYS A 8 -9.28 36.62 7.29
CA CYS A 8 -9.20 37.07 5.90
C CYS A 8 -8.88 38.58 5.83
N PRO A 9 -7.85 39.01 5.10
CA PRO A 9 -7.50 40.44 5.02
C PRO A 9 -8.53 41.28 4.25
N ASP A 10 -9.36 40.67 3.40
CA ASP A 10 -10.32 41.39 2.56
C ASP A 10 -11.69 41.56 3.23
N CYS A 11 -12.20 40.51 3.87
CA CYS A 11 -13.54 40.51 4.48
C CYS A 11 -13.55 40.36 6.01
N HIS A 12 -12.39 40.18 6.64
CA HIS A 12 -12.19 40.08 8.09
C HIS A 12 -12.90 38.89 8.76
N GLU A 13 -13.34 37.90 7.99
CA GLU A 13 -13.94 36.67 8.49
C GLU A 13 -12.89 35.75 9.13
N ASP A 14 -13.27 34.98 10.15
CA ASP A 14 -12.42 33.95 10.76
C ASP A 14 -12.48 32.64 9.96
N LEU A 15 -11.38 32.30 9.30
CA LEU A 15 -11.20 31.10 8.48
C LEU A 15 -10.61 29.93 9.27
N SER A 16 -10.50 30.00 10.60
CA SER A 16 -9.88 28.96 11.43
C SER A 16 -10.50 27.58 11.22
N ALA A 17 -11.82 27.49 11.07
CA ALA A 17 -12.52 26.24 10.82
C ALA A 17 -12.17 25.65 9.44
N LEU A 18 -12.08 26.49 8.41
CA LEU A 18 -11.71 26.08 7.06
C LEU A 18 -10.26 25.57 7.01
N LEU A 19 -9.33 26.33 7.59
CA LEU A 19 -7.92 25.95 7.65
C LEU A 19 -7.71 24.62 8.38
N ARG A 20 -8.50 24.36 9.44
CA ARG A 20 -8.48 23.05 10.11
C ARG A 20 -8.92 21.93 9.18
N LEU A 21 -9.99 22.11 8.42
CA LEU A 21 -10.47 21.10 7.48
C LEU A 21 -9.44 20.84 6.37
N GLU A 22 -8.87 21.90 5.80
CA GLU A 22 -7.86 21.79 4.72
C GLU A 22 -6.57 21.10 5.20
N HIS A 23 -6.11 21.43 6.41
CA HIS A 23 -4.87 20.89 6.96
C HIS A 23 -5.07 19.72 7.94
N SER A 24 -6.25 19.10 7.96
CA SER A 24 -6.56 17.99 8.87
C SER A 24 -5.54 16.84 8.75
N HIS A 25 -5.13 16.47 7.53
CA HIS A 25 -4.11 15.44 7.29
C HIS A 25 -2.78 15.76 7.99
N ALA A 26 -2.34 17.02 7.94
CA ALA A 26 -1.11 17.48 8.59
C ALA A 26 -1.23 17.52 10.12
N ILE A 27 -2.42 17.85 10.64
CA ILE A 27 -2.72 17.79 12.08
C ILE A 27 -2.58 16.34 12.58
N TYR A 28 -3.23 15.38 11.93
CA TYR A 28 -3.13 13.96 12.31
C TYR A 28 -1.70 13.42 12.17
N TYR A 29 -0.94 13.85 11.17
CA TYR A 29 0.48 13.53 11.06
C TYR A 29 1.31 14.08 12.23
N ASN A 30 1.05 15.33 12.65
CA ASN A 30 1.77 15.93 13.77
C ASN A 30 1.43 15.23 15.10
N GLU A 31 0.16 14.84 15.31
CA GLU A 31 -0.26 14.01 16.43
C GLU A 31 0.49 12.67 16.42
N ALA A 32 0.53 11.99 15.26
CA ALA A 32 1.27 10.74 15.12
C ALA A 32 2.76 10.89 15.42
N LEU A 33 3.37 12.00 14.98
CA LEU A 33 4.77 12.28 15.24
C LEU A 33 5.05 12.47 16.73
N ALA A 34 4.15 13.12 17.47
CA ALA A 34 4.25 13.25 18.92
C ALA A 34 4.13 11.87 19.60
N LEU A 35 3.10 11.09 19.25
CA LEU A 35 2.89 9.74 19.78
C LEU A 35 4.08 8.81 19.52
N ALA A 36 4.64 8.85 18.31
CA ALA A 36 5.81 8.05 17.96
C ALA A 36 7.06 8.43 18.78
N ARG A 37 7.25 9.72 19.09
CA ARG A 37 8.35 10.19 19.95
C ARG A 37 8.18 9.73 21.40
N GLU A 38 6.95 9.60 21.86
CA GLU A 38 6.60 9.10 23.19
C GLU A 38 6.61 7.57 23.26
N GLY A 39 6.75 6.87 22.13
CA GLY A 39 6.79 5.41 22.05
C GLY A 39 5.42 4.75 21.91
N PHE A 40 4.33 5.52 21.77
CA PHE A 40 2.98 5.03 21.50
C PHE A 40 2.82 4.70 20.01
N LEU A 41 3.49 3.64 19.57
CA LEU A 41 3.65 3.31 18.14
C LEU A 41 2.35 2.87 17.46
N ASP A 42 1.48 2.13 18.16
CA ASP A 42 0.19 1.71 17.59
C ASP A 42 -0.77 2.90 17.42
N ASP A 43 -0.80 3.82 18.39
CA ASP A 43 -1.59 5.06 18.30
C ASP A 43 -1.05 5.96 17.19
N ALA A 44 0.28 6.08 17.08
CA ALA A 44 0.92 6.80 15.98
C ALA A 44 0.52 6.22 14.62
N ARG A 45 0.52 4.89 14.47
CA ARG A 45 0.05 4.21 13.25
C ARG A 45 -1.41 4.56 12.96
N ALA A 46 -2.29 4.50 13.95
CA ALA A 46 -3.70 4.84 13.77
C ALA A 46 -3.89 6.28 13.26
N ARG A 47 -3.16 7.24 13.83
CA ARG A 47 -3.20 8.64 13.37
C ARG A 47 -2.64 8.83 11.97
N LEU A 48 -1.60 8.10 11.61
CA LEU A 48 -1.06 8.11 10.25
C LEU A 48 -2.02 7.54 9.23
N THR A 49 -2.77 6.48 9.59
CA THR A 49 -3.82 5.94 8.72
C THR A 49 -4.87 7.01 8.43
N VAL A 50 -5.36 7.73 9.45
CA VAL A 50 -6.31 8.83 9.24
C VAL A 50 -5.72 9.95 8.38
N ALA A 51 -4.45 10.31 8.61
CA ALA A 51 -3.77 11.32 7.78
C ALA A 51 -3.74 10.92 6.29
N LEU A 52 -3.52 9.62 6.01
CA LEU A 52 -3.47 9.08 4.65
C LEU A 52 -4.85 8.84 4.04
N GLU A 53 -5.89 8.58 4.84
CA GLU A 53 -7.28 8.56 4.36
C GLU A 53 -7.71 9.94 3.86
N LEU A 54 -7.23 11.01 4.51
CA LEU A 54 -7.50 12.38 4.12
C LEU A 54 -6.63 12.86 2.95
N HIS A 55 -5.38 12.41 2.89
CA HIS A 55 -4.45 12.75 1.81
C HIS A 55 -3.51 11.58 1.50
N GLU A 56 -3.92 10.71 0.59
CA GLU A 56 -3.21 9.46 0.27
C GLU A 56 -1.77 9.70 -0.21
N ALA A 57 -1.55 10.78 -0.96
CA ALA A 57 -0.25 11.14 -1.52
C ALA A 57 0.66 11.90 -0.53
N PHE A 58 0.42 11.80 0.78
CA PHE A 58 1.21 12.53 1.78
C PHE A 58 2.51 11.80 2.12
N ALA A 59 3.58 12.09 1.36
CA ALA A 59 4.88 11.44 1.50
C ALA A 59 5.45 11.43 2.95
N PRO A 60 5.34 12.51 3.75
CA PRO A 60 5.79 12.49 5.14
C PRO A 60 5.11 11.43 6.01
N ALA A 61 3.80 11.18 5.81
CA ALA A 61 3.07 10.18 6.57
C ALA A 61 3.51 8.76 6.21
N HIS A 62 3.72 8.46 4.92
CA HIS A 62 4.30 7.18 4.48
C HIS A 62 5.71 6.96 5.05
N ALA A 63 6.54 8.01 5.07
CA ALA A 63 7.88 7.94 5.65
C ALA A 63 7.85 7.71 7.18
N LEU A 64 6.92 8.32 7.90
CA LEU A 64 6.77 8.11 9.34
C LEU A 64 6.21 6.71 9.65
N LEU A 65 5.25 6.20 8.86
CA LEU A 65 4.78 4.82 8.97
C LEU A 65 5.92 3.82 8.80
N ALA A 66 6.80 4.05 7.82
CA ALA A 66 7.96 3.20 7.62
C ALA A 66 8.86 3.14 8.87
N LYS A 67 9.08 4.28 9.53
CA LYS A 67 9.84 4.34 10.80
C LYS A 67 9.12 3.62 11.94
N VAL A 68 7.81 3.81 12.06
CA VAL A 68 6.98 3.13 13.08
C VAL A 68 7.05 1.61 12.91
N TYR A 69 6.84 1.10 11.69
CA TYR A 69 6.96 -0.33 11.39
C TYR A 69 8.39 -0.86 11.62
N ALA A 70 9.42 -0.11 11.21
CA ALA A 70 10.80 -0.50 11.45
C ALA A 70 11.11 -0.61 12.95
N HIS A 71 10.59 0.31 13.78
CA HIS A 71 10.74 0.25 15.23
C HIS A 71 10.03 -0.98 15.83
N GLN A 72 8.89 -1.38 15.26
CA GLN A 72 8.18 -2.62 15.62
C GLN A 72 8.80 -3.88 14.99
N ARG A 73 9.88 -3.75 14.21
CA ARG A 73 10.54 -4.83 13.44
C ARG A 73 9.63 -5.47 12.37
N GLU A 74 8.60 -4.76 11.93
CA GLU A 74 7.71 -5.16 10.84
C GLU A 74 8.32 -4.77 9.48
N TRP A 75 9.46 -5.37 9.14
CA TRP A 75 10.31 -4.91 8.03
C TRP A 75 9.63 -4.89 6.66
N ALA A 76 8.77 -5.88 6.37
CA ALA A 76 8.04 -5.92 5.09
C ALA A 76 7.07 -4.74 4.94
N ARG A 77 6.40 -4.34 6.03
CA ARG A 77 5.52 -3.15 6.01
C ARG A 77 6.33 -1.87 5.95
N ALA A 78 7.45 -1.81 6.67
CA ALA A 78 8.37 -0.68 6.61
C ALA A 78 8.89 -0.44 5.18
N GLU A 79 9.26 -1.50 4.47
CA GLU A 79 9.73 -1.45 3.09
C GLU A 79 8.63 -0.94 2.14
N ALA A 80 7.40 -1.47 2.26
CA ALA A 80 6.27 -1.01 1.45
C ALA A 80 5.99 0.49 1.68
N SER A 81 5.95 0.94 2.94
CA SER A 81 5.70 2.35 3.27
C SER A 81 6.81 3.28 2.77
N VAL A 82 8.08 2.90 2.90
CA VAL A 82 9.19 3.76 2.42
C VAL A 82 9.29 3.77 0.89
N ALA A 83 8.90 2.67 0.22
CA ALA A 83 8.78 2.63 -1.22
C ALA A 83 7.74 3.65 -1.70
N ARG A 84 6.56 3.67 -1.07
CA ARG A 84 5.52 4.65 -1.41
C ARG A 84 5.97 6.09 -1.14
N ALA A 85 6.64 6.35 -0.02
CA ALA A 85 7.19 7.67 0.27
C ALA A 85 8.19 8.14 -0.82
N ARG A 86 9.04 7.23 -1.32
CA ARG A 86 10.02 7.51 -2.37
C ARG A 86 9.39 7.72 -3.74
N GLU A 87 8.30 7.04 -4.05
CA GLU A 87 7.53 7.30 -5.27
C GLU A 87 6.92 8.70 -5.29
N LEU A 88 6.44 9.16 -4.13
CA LEU A 88 5.78 10.45 -3.98
C LEU A 88 6.76 11.63 -3.92
N ASP A 89 7.95 11.42 -3.35
CA ASP A 89 8.98 12.45 -3.18
C ASP A 89 10.38 11.86 -3.41
N PRO A 90 10.76 11.61 -4.68
CA PRO A 90 12.00 10.90 -5.04
C PRO A 90 13.27 11.71 -4.75
N GLU A 91 13.18 13.04 -4.77
CA GLU A 91 14.33 13.92 -4.57
C GLU A 91 14.67 14.13 -3.09
N ASN A 92 13.80 13.71 -2.18
CA ASN A 92 13.99 13.92 -0.75
C ASN A 92 15.09 13.03 -0.18
N PRO A 93 16.22 13.62 0.24
CA PRO A 93 17.37 12.85 0.70
C PRO A 93 17.10 12.18 2.05
N ALA A 94 16.13 12.64 2.85
CA ALA A 94 15.76 11.97 4.10
C ALA A 94 15.00 10.66 3.84
N ILE A 95 14.09 10.65 2.85
CA ILE A 95 13.35 9.45 2.45
C ILE A 95 14.30 8.42 1.83
N ARG A 96 15.25 8.87 1.00
CA ARG A 96 16.29 8.01 0.41
C ARG A 96 17.12 7.29 1.48
N ARG A 97 17.66 8.04 2.45
CA ARG A 97 18.44 7.46 3.56
C ARG A 97 17.62 6.50 4.42
N LEU A 98 16.33 6.81 4.64
CA LEU A 98 15.43 5.92 5.36
C LEU A 98 15.24 4.59 4.61
N ALA A 99 15.08 4.65 3.28
CA ALA A 99 14.94 3.45 2.47
C ALA A 99 16.18 2.57 2.51
N GLU A 100 17.37 3.16 2.38
CA GLU A 100 18.65 2.46 2.50
C GLU A 100 18.76 1.77 3.87
N ALA A 101 18.45 2.49 4.96
CA ALA A 101 18.50 1.94 6.31
C ALA A 101 17.52 0.78 6.54
N ILE A 102 16.34 0.80 5.89
CA ILE A 102 15.37 -0.30 5.96
C ILE A 102 15.85 -1.50 5.11
N ALA A 103 16.39 -1.26 3.92
CA ALA A 103 16.89 -2.31 3.03
C ALA A 103 18.05 -3.11 3.66
N ASP A 104 18.95 -2.43 4.37
CA ASP A 104 20.07 -3.06 5.10
C ASP A 104 19.58 -4.00 6.23
N ARG A 105 18.36 -3.80 6.74
CA ARG A 105 17.76 -4.62 7.80
C ARG A 105 16.92 -5.78 7.25
N VAL A 106 16.34 -5.61 6.06
CA VAL A 106 15.56 -6.64 5.36
C VAL A 106 16.48 -7.70 4.77
N THR A 107 17.67 -7.32 4.30
CA THR A 107 18.68 -8.26 3.80
C THR A 107 19.73 -8.55 4.87
N PRO A 108 19.60 -9.61 5.70
CA PRO A 108 20.78 -10.10 6.39
C PRO A 108 21.73 -10.59 5.30
N VAL A 109 22.99 -10.14 5.35
CA VAL A 109 24.08 -10.55 4.45
C VAL A 109 24.16 -12.07 4.37
N ALA A 110 23.41 -12.66 3.43
CA ALA A 110 23.41 -14.06 3.03
C ALA A 110 23.12 -14.18 1.52
N ALA A 111 23.42 -13.12 0.75
CA ALA A 111 23.45 -13.14 -0.71
C ALA A 111 24.88 -12.96 -1.26
N THR A 112 25.90 -13.29 -0.45
CA THR A 112 27.25 -13.57 -0.96
C THR A 112 27.44 -15.07 -1.12
N SER A 113 26.69 -15.68 -2.04
CA SER A 113 27.19 -16.85 -2.78
C SER A 113 26.40 -16.97 -4.07
N ASP A 114 27.04 -16.52 -5.15
CA ASP A 114 27.04 -17.17 -6.45
C ASP A 114 25.78 -17.97 -6.84
N ALA A 115 24.86 -17.29 -7.54
CA ALA A 115 23.84 -17.96 -8.34
C ALA A 115 23.69 -17.25 -9.69
N ARG A 116 24.79 -17.20 -10.45
CA ARG A 116 24.70 -17.22 -11.91
C ARG A 116 24.12 -18.58 -12.36
N ALA A 117 22.83 -18.80 -12.11
CA ALA A 117 22.10 -19.93 -12.66
C ALA A 117 21.16 -19.41 -13.76
N ARG A 118 21.74 -19.35 -14.96
CA ARG A 118 21.12 -19.37 -16.30
C ARG A 118 19.59 -19.38 -16.33
N VAL A 119 19.00 -18.25 -16.75
CA VAL A 119 17.66 -18.24 -17.33
C VAL A 119 17.70 -19.06 -18.62
N ALA A 120 17.10 -20.25 -18.60
CA ALA A 120 16.82 -21.00 -19.82
C ALA A 120 15.58 -20.39 -20.51
N PRO A 121 15.59 -20.19 -21.84
CA PRO A 121 14.44 -19.63 -22.55
C PRO A 121 13.26 -20.60 -22.55
N ARG A 122 12.05 -20.08 -22.30
CA ARG A 122 10.79 -20.79 -22.48
C ARG A 122 10.70 -21.34 -23.92
N ARG A 123 10.51 -22.65 -24.07
CA ARG A 123 10.00 -23.23 -25.31
C ARG A 123 8.47 -23.22 -25.25
N GLU A 124 7.86 -22.36 -26.05
CA GLU A 124 6.44 -22.49 -26.39
C GLU A 124 6.26 -23.75 -27.25
N VAL A 125 5.39 -24.65 -26.81
CA VAL A 125 4.90 -25.74 -27.66
C VAL A 125 3.43 -25.45 -27.97
N SER A 126 3.23 -24.75 -29.08
CA SER A 126 1.97 -24.76 -29.80
C SER A 126 1.83 -26.11 -30.49
N GLN A 127 0.87 -26.92 -30.07
CA GLN A 127 0.30 -27.96 -30.93
C GLN A 127 -1.22 -27.92 -30.85
N ALA A 128 -1.78 -27.38 -31.92
CA ALA A 128 -3.14 -27.61 -32.33
C ALA A 128 -3.31 -29.10 -32.70
N PHE A 129 -4.33 -29.75 -32.16
CA PHE A 129 -4.91 -30.93 -32.77
C PHE A 129 -6.40 -30.66 -33.05
N LYS A 130 -6.73 -30.62 -34.34
CA LYS A 130 -8.07 -30.41 -34.88
C LYS A 130 -8.80 -31.74 -35.00
N ALA A 131 -10.09 -31.70 -34.64
CA ALA A 131 -11.26 -32.31 -35.28
C ALA A 131 -11.35 -33.85 -35.47
N GLY A 132 -12.44 -34.41 -34.96
CA GLY A 132 -13.04 -35.68 -35.40
C GLY A 132 -14.50 -35.78 -34.93
N LEU A 133 -15.45 -35.54 -35.85
CA LEU A 133 -16.89 -35.75 -35.68
C LEU A 133 -17.25 -37.22 -35.39
N GLY A 134 -18.33 -37.45 -34.65
CA GLY A 134 -19.00 -38.74 -34.56
C GLY A 134 -20.40 -38.66 -33.94
N LEU A 135 -21.38 -38.23 -34.72
CA LEU A 135 -22.82 -38.41 -34.42
C LEU A 135 -23.20 -39.88 -34.58
N ALA A 136 -23.92 -40.47 -33.62
CA ALA A 136 -24.83 -41.59 -33.86
C ALA A 136 -25.91 -41.67 -32.77
N THR A 137 -27.15 -41.49 -33.20
CA THR A 137 -28.43 -41.65 -32.51
C THR A 137 -28.85 -43.13 -32.39
N ALA A 138 -29.50 -43.51 -31.28
CA ALA A 138 -30.56 -44.53 -31.18
C ALA A 138 -31.19 -44.45 -29.77
N ALA A 139 -32.38 -43.89 -29.57
CA ALA A 139 -33.72 -44.48 -29.75
C ALA A 139 -34.12 -45.53 -28.67
N ALA A 140 -34.89 -45.02 -27.69
CA ALA A 140 -36.11 -45.56 -27.07
C ALA A 140 -36.20 -46.99 -26.48
N VAL A 141 -36.50 -47.07 -25.17
CA VAL A 141 -37.52 -47.93 -24.49
C VAL A 141 -37.85 -47.23 -23.15
N VAL A 142 -38.96 -46.49 -23.00
CA VAL A 142 -40.35 -46.89 -22.64
C VAL A 142 -40.54 -47.33 -21.17
N LEU A 143 -41.32 -46.48 -20.47
CA LEU A 143 -42.19 -46.70 -19.30
C LEU A 143 -41.57 -47.11 -17.94
N SER A 144 -41.71 -46.27 -16.91
CA SER A 144 -42.87 -46.35 -16.00
C SER A 144 -42.66 -45.64 -14.65
N LEU A 145 -43.64 -44.77 -14.34
CA LEU A 145 -44.36 -44.62 -13.07
C LEU A 145 -43.84 -43.67 -11.96
N PHE A 146 -44.83 -42.90 -11.48
CA PHE A 146 -44.96 -42.06 -10.27
C PHE A 146 -44.46 -40.60 -10.39
N THR A 147 -45.31 -39.61 -10.76
CA THR A 147 -46.31 -38.86 -9.93
C THR A 147 -45.71 -38.38 -8.61
N ASP A 148 -45.31 -37.11 -8.52
CA ASP A 148 -46.09 -35.92 -8.09
C ASP A 148 -46.15 -35.74 -6.57
N ASP A 149 -45.89 -34.49 -6.18
CA ASP A 149 -46.28 -33.73 -4.97
C ASP A 149 -46.02 -34.31 -3.57
N ASP A 150 -45.23 -33.59 -2.75
CA ASP A 150 -45.62 -32.38 -2.00
C ASP A 150 -44.36 -31.61 -1.51
#